data_AF-X1S048-F1
#
_entry.id   AF-X1S048-F1
#
_cell.length_a   1.000
_cell.length_b   1.000
_cell.length_c   1.000
_cell.angle_alpha   90.00
_cell.angle_beta   90.00
_cell.angle_gamma   90.00
#
_symmetry.space_group_name_H-M   'P 1'
#
loop_
_entity.id
_entity.type
_entity.pdbx_description
1 polymer ?
#
loop_
_entity_poly.entity_id
_entity_poly.type
_entity_poly.pdbx_seq_one_letter_code
_entity_poly.pdbx_strand_id
1 'polypeptide(L)'
;MVVGFTITIILISSLAIILNSGDENSVTNAVLFPEDEWPHDELVEWYYWTGHLKTDDGRWFGYELVFFIVDMGNQKMQVVNHAVTDVQDEGFYYTMDRSYGGIPEIEEPLRFEIGDFSAYLQNGRDTLHGVVDNLTVDLDLKSVKPPVLHHGNGYIDYPFGGYTFYYSRTHMETNGTITIDDKMYNVSGTSWFDHQWGGLSQVSAIGWDWFAIQLDDGREIMLFNVHVGEEGFHVGGTLVDNEGYAVEIKPNNFEIVA
;
A
#
# COMPACT_ATOMS: atom_id res chain seq x y z
N MET A 1 -9.19 -18.06 66.78
CA MET A 1 -8.28 -18.44 65.69
C MET A 1 -9.13 -19.04 64.59
N VAL A 2 -9.56 -18.22 63.63
CA VAL A 2 -10.40 -18.63 62.50
C VAL A 2 -9.62 -18.24 61.25
N VAL A 3 -9.19 -19.26 60.51
CA VAL A 3 -8.37 -19.15 59.31
C VAL A 3 -9.31 -18.92 58.13
N GLY A 4 -9.16 -17.78 57.45
CA GLY A 4 -9.86 -17.48 56.20
C GLY A 4 -9.21 -18.20 55.03
N PHE A 5 -10.04 -18.71 54.10
CA PHE A 5 -9.61 -19.14 52.78
C PHE A 5 -10.30 -18.27 51.73
N THR A 6 -9.48 -17.50 51.02
CA THR A 6 -9.85 -16.73 49.84
C THR A 6 -9.81 -17.67 48.63
N ILE A 7 -10.93 -17.83 47.92
CA ILE A 7 -10.99 -18.55 46.64
C ILE A 7 -10.76 -17.53 45.52
N THR A 8 -9.62 -17.64 44.84
CA THR A 8 -9.34 -16.94 43.59
C THR A 8 -10.04 -17.69 42.45
N ILE A 9 -11.04 -17.06 41.81
CA ILE A 9 -11.64 -17.55 40.57
C ILE A 9 -10.75 -17.09 39.42
N ILE A 10 -10.04 -18.04 38.79
CA ILE A 10 -9.38 -17.82 37.50
C ILE A 10 -10.44 -18.08 36.42
N LEU A 11 -10.94 -17.00 35.82
CA LEU A 11 -11.75 -17.07 34.61
C LEU A 11 -10.83 -17.36 33.42
N ILE A 12 -10.71 -18.62 33.05
CA ILE A 12 -10.16 -19.01 31.74
C ILE A 12 -11.33 -18.92 30.75
N SER A 13 -11.45 -17.79 30.06
CA SER A 13 -12.32 -17.68 28.89
C SER A 13 -11.71 -18.51 27.76
N SER A 14 -12.26 -19.70 27.56
CA SER A 14 -12.01 -20.51 26.36
C SER A 14 -12.75 -19.86 25.20
N LEU A 15 -12.01 -19.16 24.34
CA LEU A 15 -12.51 -18.77 23.03
C LEU A 15 -12.54 -20.04 22.17
N ALA A 16 -13.76 -20.53 21.89
CA ALA A 16 -13.94 -21.62 20.94
C ALA A 16 -13.62 -21.09 19.54
N ILE A 17 -12.47 -21.49 19.00
CA ILE A 17 -12.17 -21.38 17.58
C ILE A 17 -13.10 -22.35 16.88
N ILE A 18 -14.09 -21.82 16.15
CA ILE A 18 -14.81 -22.59 15.14
C ILE A 18 -13.80 -22.76 13.99
N LEU A 19 -13.11 -23.91 13.99
CA LEU A 19 -12.32 -24.35 12.85
C LEU A 19 -13.29 -24.63 11.71
N ASN A 20 -13.42 -23.67 10.80
CA ASN A 20 -13.93 -23.93 9.48
C ASN A 20 -12.89 -24.83 8.81
N SER A 21 -13.27 -26.02 8.36
CA SER A 21 -12.39 -26.95 7.66
C SER A 21 -12.07 -26.39 6.25
N GLY A 22 -11.18 -25.41 6.19
CA GLY A 22 -10.41 -25.03 5.01
C GLY A 22 -9.05 -25.73 5.06
N ASP A 23 -8.53 -26.09 3.88
CA ASP A 23 -7.27 -26.83 3.67
C ASP A 23 -6.14 -26.49 4.65
N GLU A 24 -5.51 -27.51 5.23
CA GLU A 24 -4.31 -27.39 6.10
C GLU A 24 -3.11 -26.69 5.41
N ASN A 25 -3.18 -26.41 4.11
CA ASN A 25 -2.19 -25.63 3.36
C ASN A 25 -2.41 -24.11 3.44
N SER A 26 -3.50 -23.61 4.00
CA SER A 26 -3.81 -22.17 3.99
C SER A 26 -3.06 -21.34 5.04
N VAL A 27 -2.25 -21.97 5.90
CA VAL A 27 -1.54 -21.32 7.02
C VAL A 27 -0.11 -20.91 6.63
N THR A 28 0.45 -21.39 5.51
CA THR A 28 1.86 -21.12 5.15
C THR A 28 2.09 -19.83 4.37
N ASN A 29 1.07 -19.32 3.66
CA ASN A 29 1.19 -18.14 2.79
C ASN A 29 0.22 -17.06 3.29
N ALA A 30 0.65 -16.27 4.26
CA ALA A 30 -0.11 -15.14 4.77
C ALA A 30 0.84 -13.99 5.07
N VAL A 31 0.34 -12.76 4.93
CA VAL A 31 1.05 -11.57 5.37
C VAL A 31 1.02 -11.50 6.91
N LEU A 32 2.17 -11.26 7.52
CA LEU A 32 2.42 -11.24 8.95
C LEU A 32 3.05 -9.91 9.38
N PHE A 33 2.44 -9.24 10.35
CA PHE A 33 2.98 -8.01 10.92
C PHE A 33 3.67 -8.27 12.27
N PRO A 34 4.80 -7.60 12.55
CA PRO A 34 5.42 -6.53 11.76
C PRO A 34 6.44 -7.01 10.71
N GLU A 35 6.66 -8.31 10.57
CA GLU A 35 7.74 -8.86 9.73
C GLU A 35 7.64 -8.46 8.25
N ASP A 36 6.42 -8.43 7.70
CA ASP A 36 6.18 -8.12 6.29
C ASP A 36 6.00 -6.60 6.03
N GLU A 37 6.35 -5.75 7.01
CA GLU A 37 6.61 -4.33 6.75
C GLU A 37 8.01 -4.09 6.17
N TRP A 38 8.91 -5.08 6.28
CA TRP A 38 10.29 -4.99 5.82
C TRP A 38 10.44 -5.43 4.35
N PRO A 39 11.56 -5.06 3.69
CA PRO A 39 11.87 -5.53 2.34
C PRO A 39 12.03 -7.05 2.25
N HIS A 40 11.60 -7.61 1.12
CA HIS A 40 11.60 -9.03 0.83
C HIS A 40 12.60 -9.37 -0.29
N ASP A 41 13.25 -10.54 -0.18
CA ASP A 41 14.11 -11.03 -1.26
C ASP A 41 13.27 -11.72 -2.36
N GLU A 42 12.57 -10.90 -3.13
CA GLU A 42 11.61 -11.33 -4.15
C GLU A 42 11.93 -10.75 -5.53
N LEU A 43 11.28 -11.28 -6.56
CA LEU A 43 11.53 -10.86 -7.96
C LEU A 43 11.18 -9.39 -8.17
N VAL A 44 10.05 -8.96 -7.63
CA VAL A 44 9.60 -7.56 -7.62
C VAL A 44 8.91 -7.29 -6.29
N GLU A 45 9.14 -6.10 -5.76
CA GLU A 45 8.48 -5.54 -4.59
C GLU A 45 8.28 -4.04 -4.78
N TRP A 46 7.18 -3.48 -4.28
CA TRP A 46 6.98 -2.03 -4.27
C TRP A 46 6.29 -1.49 -3.04
N TYR A 47 6.70 -0.28 -2.71
CA TYR A 47 6.15 0.58 -1.67
C TYR A 47 5.55 1.79 -2.36
N TYR A 48 4.23 1.89 -2.40
CA TYR A 48 3.52 2.81 -3.28
C TYR A 48 2.56 3.71 -2.51
N TRP A 49 2.81 5.03 -2.56
CA TRP A 49 1.91 6.03 -2.04
C TRP A 49 1.19 6.76 -3.16
N THR A 50 -0.12 6.91 -3.02
CA THR A 50 -0.95 7.80 -3.86
C THR A 50 -1.80 8.67 -2.96
N GLY A 51 -2.08 9.91 -3.35
CA GLY A 51 -2.90 10.77 -2.51
C GLY A 51 -3.40 12.02 -3.18
N HIS A 52 -4.36 12.65 -2.51
CA HIS A 52 -4.92 13.94 -2.89
C HIS A 52 -4.56 14.98 -1.84
N LEU A 53 -4.05 16.11 -2.28
CA LEU A 53 -3.62 17.22 -1.44
C LEU A 53 -4.44 18.46 -1.78
N LYS A 54 -4.72 19.27 -0.76
CA LYS A 54 -5.36 20.55 -0.91
C LYS A 54 -4.59 21.62 -0.14
N THR A 55 -4.30 22.72 -0.80
CA THR A 55 -3.66 23.88 -0.17
C THR A 55 -4.67 24.69 0.67
N ASP A 56 -4.15 25.52 1.57
CA ASP A 56 -4.97 26.45 2.38
C ASP A 56 -5.83 27.41 1.53
N ASP A 57 -5.37 27.78 0.33
CA ASP A 57 -6.11 28.61 -0.63
C ASP A 57 -7.03 27.81 -1.57
N GLY A 58 -7.06 26.49 -1.43
CA GLY A 58 -8.04 25.60 -2.06
C GLY A 58 -7.63 24.98 -3.39
N ARG A 59 -6.36 25.09 -3.79
CA ARG A 59 -5.77 24.39 -4.94
C ARG A 59 -5.65 22.90 -4.62
N TRP A 60 -5.88 22.05 -5.61
CA TRP A 60 -5.92 20.59 -5.50
C TRP A 60 -4.79 19.96 -6.31
N PHE A 61 -4.16 18.96 -5.70
CA PHE A 61 -3.12 18.18 -6.33
C PHE A 61 -3.40 16.69 -6.14
N GLY A 62 -3.08 15.89 -7.14
CA GLY A 62 -2.82 14.46 -6.96
C GLY A 62 -1.31 14.25 -6.88
N TYR A 63 -0.87 13.25 -6.13
CA TYR A 63 0.53 12.82 -6.18
C TYR A 63 0.63 11.30 -6.12
N GLU A 64 1.74 10.80 -6.64
CA GLU A 64 2.16 9.42 -6.49
C GLU A 64 3.67 9.38 -6.23
N LEU A 65 4.11 8.51 -5.33
CA LEU A 65 5.53 8.23 -5.10
C LEU A 65 5.65 6.73 -4.88
N VAL A 66 6.47 6.06 -5.65
CA VAL A 66 6.67 4.60 -5.54
C VAL A 66 8.14 4.27 -5.57
N PHE A 67 8.54 3.37 -4.68
CA PHE A 67 9.84 2.72 -4.73
C PHE A 67 9.65 1.25 -5.08
N PHE A 68 10.28 0.81 -6.15
CA PHE A 68 10.37 -0.59 -6.56
C PHE A 68 11.72 -1.17 -6.17
N ILE A 69 11.73 -2.43 -5.75
CA ILE A 69 12.91 -3.28 -5.68
C ILE A 69 12.72 -4.37 -6.74
N VAL A 70 13.67 -4.49 -7.66
CA VAL A 70 13.58 -5.39 -8.82
C VAL A 70 14.81 -6.27 -8.90
N ASP A 71 14.60 -7.57 -9.03
CA ASP A 71 15.67 -8.53 -9.29
C ASP A 71 16.01 -8.60 -10.78
N MET A 72 17.23 -8.19 -11.11
CA MET A 72 17.78 -8.25 -12.47
C MET A 72 18.56 -9.56 -12.72
N GLY A 73 18.51 -10.51 -11.79
CA GLY A 73 19.15 -11.83 -11.82
C GLY A 73 20.58 -11.83 -11.29
N ASN A 74 21.38 -10.81 -11.61
CA ASN A 74 22.77 -10.68 -11.12
C ASN A 74 22.94 -9.63 -10.01
N GLN A 75 21.92 -8.78 -9.81
CA GLN A 75 21.87 -7.73 -8.79
C GLN A 75 20.41 -7.28 -8.60
N LYS A 76 20.11 -6.71 -7.43
CA LYS A 76 18.85 -6.00 -7.19
C LYS A 76 19.02 -4.52 -7.54
N MET A 77 18.00 -3.94 -8.14
CA MET A 77 17.92 -2.53 -8.51
C MET A 77 16.74 -1.90 -7.77
N GLN A 78 16.93 -0.69 -7.24
CA GLN A 78 15.83 0.14 -6.75
C GLN A 78 15.45 1.15 -7.82
N VAL A 79 14.15 1.39 -8.00
CA VAL A 79 13.63 2.40 -8.93
C VAL A 79 12.64 3.26 -8.16
N VAL A 80 12.69 4.58 -8.37
CA VAL A 80 11.67 5.49 -7.89
C VAL A 80 10.90 6.05 -9.08
N ASN A 81 9.57 6.03 -9.01
CA ASN A 81 8.72 6.89 -9.85
C ASN A 81 8.03 7.90 -8.95
N HIS A 82 7.90 9.11 -9.46
CA HIS A 82 7.16 10.16 -8.78
C HIS A 82 6.39 10.97 -9.81
N ALA A 83 5.13 11.29 -9.51
CA ALA A 83 4.34 12.18 -10.31
C ALA A 83 3.47 13.10 -9.44
N VAL A 84 3.18 14.28 -9.99
CA VAL A 84 2.25 15.26 -9.42
C VAL A 84 1.28 15.68 -10.51
N THR A 85 -0.01 15.66 -10.19
CA THR A 85 -1.09 16.22 -11.00
C THR A 85 -1.53 17.53 -10.37
N ASP A 86 -1.45 18.62 -11.12
CA ASP A 86 -1.98 19.91 -10.74
C ASP A 86 -3.36 20.10 -11.36
N VAL A 87 -4.41 20.03 -10.54
CA VAL A 87 -5.79 20.02 -11.03
C VAL A 87 -6.18 21.38 -11.61
N GLN A 88 -5.64 22.47 -11.06
CA GLN A 88 -6.01 23.82 -11.46
C GLN A 88 -5.33 24.23 -12.77
N ASP A 89 -4.07 23.84 -12.94
CA ASP A 89 -3.31 24.14 -14.16
C ASP A 89 -3.42 23.03 -15.22
N GLU A 90 -4.24 21.99 -14.98
CA GLU A 90 -4.40 20.80 -15.84
C GLU A 90 -3.05 20.14 -16.20
N GLY A 91 -2.10 20.21 -15.25
CA GLY A 91 -0.73 19.76 -15.42
C GLY A 91 -0.51 18.35 -14.91
N PHE A 92 0.26 17.54 -15.64
CA PHE A 92 0.75 16.24 -15.18
C PHE A 92 2.27 16.19 -15.37
N TYR A 93 2.97 16.02 -14.27
CA TYR A 93 4.43 16.05 -14.19
C TYR A 93 4.91 14.73 -13.60
N TYR A 94 5.89 14.08 -14.22
CA TYR A 94 6.40 12.81 -13.75
C TYR A 94 7.91 12.67 -13.97
N THR A 95 8.55 11.87 -13.15
CA THR A 95 9.98 11.56 -13.23
C THR A 95 10.25 10.16 -12.72
N MET A 96 11.43 9.63 -13.06
CA MET A 96 11.93 8.35 -12.61
C MET A 96 13.44 8.46 -12.36
N ASP A 97 13.91 7.84 -11.29
CA ASP A 97 15.34 7.57 -11.08
C ASP A 97 15.56 6.15 -10.56
N ARG A 98 16.82 5.72 -10.46
CA ARG A 98 17.18 4.37 -10.04
C ARG A 98 18.52 4.33 -9.31
N SER A 99 18.63 3.36 -8.40
CA SER A 99 19.85 3.03 -7.67
C SER A 99 20.16 1.54 -7.81
N TYR A 100 21.44 1.19 -7.75
CA TYR A 100 21.91 -0.20 -7.73
C TYR A 100 22.33 -0.63 -6.32
N GLY A 101 21.77 0.02 -5.28
CA GLY A 101 22.08 -0.22 -3.87
C GLY A 101 21.60 -1.57 -3.31
N GLY A 102 20.81 -2.34 -4.07
CA GLY A 102 20.29 -3.63 -3.65
C GLY A 102 18.97 -3.53 -2.87
N ILE A 103 18.72 -4.45 -1.95
CA ILE A 103 17.58 -4.40 -1.01
C ILE A 103 17.95 -3.40 0.11
N PRO A 104 17.04 -2.49 0.54
CA PRO A 104 17.29 -1.61 1.67
C PRO A 104 17.63 -2.38 2.95
N GLU A 105 18.43 -1.77 3.83
CA GLU A 105 18.72 -2.36 5.14
C GLU A 105 17.46 -2.33 6.03
N ILE A 106 17.27 -3.38 6.83
CA ILE A 106 16.20 -3.44 7.82
C ILE A 106 16.61 -2.59 9.03
N GLU A 107 16.11 -1.37 9.06
CA GLU A 107 16.25 -0.41 10.16
C GLU A 107 14.91 0.27 10.46
N GLU A 108 14.81 0.92 11.62
CA GLU A 108 13.61 1.69 12.00
C GLU A 108 13.97 3.18 12.17
N PRO A 109 13.41 4.10 11.36
CA PRO A 109 12.46 3.85 10.26
C PRO A 109 13.11 3.11 9.08
N LEU A 110 12.33 2.33 8.32
CA LEU A 110 12.77 1.80 7.02
C LEU A 110 12.99 2.98 6.08
N ARG A 111 14.12 2.98 5.34
CA ARG A 111 14.49 4.10 4.48
C ARG A 111 14.61 3.71 3.02
N PHE A 112 13.98 4.52 2.17
CA PHE A 112 14.26 4.62 0.76
C PHE A 112 14.87 5.98 0.47
N GLU A 113 16.01 5.99 -0.22
CA GLU A 113 16.71 7.21 -0.64
C GLU A 113 17.32 6.99 -2.03
N ILE A 114 16.82 7.72 -3.03
CA ILE A 114 17.36 7.71 -4.39
C ILE A 114 17.41 9.16 -4.86
N GLY A 115 18.61 9.75 -4.99
CA GLY A 115 18.75 11.14 -5.42
C GLY A 115 17.98 12.11 -4.53
N ASP A 116 17.06 12.87 -5.13
CA ASP A 116 16.18 13.84 -4.47
C ASP A 116 14.83 13.23 -4.03
N PHE A 117 14.76 11.91 -3.87
CA PHE A 117 13.55 11.20 -3.42
C PHE A 117 13.82 10.44 -2.14
N SER A 118 12.93 10.56 -1.17
CA SER A 118 12.98 9.72 0.02
C SER A 118 11.62 9.32 0.56
N ALA A 119 11.59 8.16 1.20
CA ALA A 119 10.47 7.72 2.03
C ALA A 119 11.04 7.08 3.30
N TYR A 120 10.55 7.52 4.47
CA TYR A 120 10.86 6.91 5.75
C TYR A 120 9.60 6.36 6.37
N LEU A 121 9.56 5.06 6.66
CA LEU A 121 8.37 4.35 7.13
C LEU A 121 8.58 3.88 8.57
N GLN A 122 7.58 4.12 9.42
CA GLN A 122 7.60 3.67 10.80
C GLN A 122 6.19 3.41 11.33
N ASN A 123 5.78 2.14 11.42
CA ASN A 123 4.56 1.74 12.13
C ASN A 123 3.31 2.58 11.74
N GLY A 124 3.05 2.77 10.45
CA GLY A 124 1.92 3.58 9.99
C GLY A 124 2.18 5.09 9.97
N ARG A 125 3.38 5.57 10.30
CA ARG A 125 3.79 6.98 10.21
C ARG A 125 4.92 7.10 9.20
N ASP A 126 4.67 7.82 8.12
CA ASP A 126 5.62 7.93 7.02
C ASP A 126 5.94 9.39 6.74
N THR A 127 7.17 9.64 6.30
CA THR A 127 7.58 10.93 5.74
C THR A 127 8.04 10.74 4.32
N LEU A 128 7.52 11.56 3.39
CA LEU A 128 7.83 11.48 1.97
C LEU A 128 8.47 12.78 1.50
N HIS A 129 9.48 12.66 0.64
CA HIS A 129 10.06 13.75 -0.13
C HIS A 129 10.11 13.35 -1.60
N GLY A 130 9.57 14.18 -2.48
CA GLY A 130 9.60 13.95 -3.92
C GLY A 130 9.72 15.25 -4.70
N VAL A 131 10.54 15.24 -5.75
CA VAL A 131 10.78 16.40 -6.63
C VAL A 131 10.43 16.03 -8.06
N VAL A 132 9.67 16.88 -8.75
CA VAL A 132 9.39 16.74 -10.18
C VAL A 132 9.28 18.11 -10.83
N ASP A 133 10.09 18.37 -11.85
CA ASP A 133 10.24 19.68 -12.48
C ASP A 133 10.47 20.81 -11.45
N ASN A 134 9.52 21.73 -11.31
CA ASN A 134 9.52 22.86 -10.38
C ASN A 134 8.66 22.59 -9.12
N LEU A 135 8.18 21.36 -8.95
CA LEU A 135 7.32 20.93 -7.87
C LEU A 135 8.12 20.09 -6.87
N THR A 136 7.88 20.34 -5.58
CA THR A 136 8.42 19.51 -4.49
C THR A 136 7.30 19.19 -3.51
N VAL A 137 7.14 17.92 -3.15
CA VAL A 137 6.22 17.47 -2.11
C VAL A 137 7.02 17.02 -0.89
N ASP A 138 6.67 17.55 0.27
CA ASP A 138 7.20 17.17 1.58
C ASP A 138 6.01 16.84 2.48
N LEU A 139 5.81 15.57 2.81
CA LEU A 139 4.57 15.09 3.40
C LEU A 139 4.81 14.24 4.64
N ASP A 140 4.02 14.47 5.69
CA ASP A 140 3.85 13.61 6.85
C ASP A 140 2.52 12.87 6.74
N LEU A 141 2.58 11.54 6.80
CA LEU A 141 1.43 10.65 6.65
C LEU A 141 1.23 9.84 7.93
N LYS A 142 -0.04 9.61 8.30
CA LYS A 142 -0.39 8.77 9.44
C LYS A 142 -1.61 7.90 9.11
N SER A 143 -1.40 6.59 9.11
CA SER A 143 -2.51 5.63 9.00
C SER A 143 -3.47 5.80 10.16
N VAL A 144 -4.77 5.85 9.85
CA VAL A 144 -5.86 5.96 10.84
C VAL A 144 -6.67 4.68 10.98
N LYS A 145 -6.38 3.67 10.16
CA LYS A 145 -6.97 2.33 10.21
C LYS A 145 -5.88 1.26 10.29
N PRO A 146 -6.19 0.04 10.76
CA PRO A 146 -5.31 -1.12 10.62
C PRO A 146 -4.98 -1.38 9.14
N PRO A 147 -3.80 -1.97 8.84
CA PRO A 147 -3.51 -2.46 7.50
C PRO A 147 -4.56 -3.47 7.02
N VAL A 148 -4.86 -3.42 5.74
CA VAL A 148 -5.86 -4.27 5.07
C VAL A 148 -5.15 -5.32 4.25
N LEU A 149 -5.36 -6.59 4.61
CA LEU A 149 -4.89 -7.72 3.82
C LEU A 149 -5.84 -7.99 2.66
N HIS A 150 -5.34 -7.94 1.42
CA HIS A 150 -6.15 -8.28 0.26
C HIS A 150 -6.35 -9.79 0.14
N HIS A 151 -7.46 -10.21 -0.47
CA HIS A 151 -7.77 -11.63 -0.63
C HIS A 151 -7.79 -12.42 0.71
N GLY A 152 -8.14 -11.74 1.79
CA GLY A 152 -8.34 -12.29 3.13
C GLY A 152 -7.06 -12.45 3.97
N ASN A 153 -5.99 -13.02 3.39
CA ASN A 153 -4.73 -13.26 4.09
C ASN A 153 -3.52 -12.54 3.47
N GLY A 154 -3.76 -11.70 2.45
CA GLY A 154 -2.74 -10.96 1.73
C GLY A 154 -2.09 -11.76 0.60
N TYR A 155 -2.40 -13.05 0.41
CA TYR A 155 -1.77 -13.87 -0.63
C TYR A 155 -2.71 -14.12 -1.81
N ILE A 156 -2.22 -13.88 -3.03
CA ILE A 156 -2.92 -14.19 -4.28
C ILE A 156 -2.02 -15.08 -5.14
N ASP A 157 -2.55 -16.24 -5.54
CA ASP A 157 -1.93 -17.13 -6.53
C ASP A 157 -2.60 -16.88 -7.90
N TYR A 158 -1.82 -16.46 -8.88
CA TYR A 158 -2.39 -16.05 -10.17
C TYR A 158 -2.61 -17.28 -11.07
N PRO A 159 -3.80 -17.43 -11.68
CA PRO A 159 -4.13 -18.62 -12.48
C PRO A 159 -3.30 -18.74 -13.77
N PHE A 160 -2.66 -17.65 -14.20
CA PHE A 160 -1.77 -17.58 -15.36
C PHE A 160 -0.28 -17.66 -14.99
N GLY A 161 0.02 -17.95 -13.72
CA GLY A 161 1.37 -18.09 -13.18
C GLY A 161 1.87 -16.83 -12.47
N GLY A 162 2.70 -17.05 -11.45
CA GLY A 162 3.14 -16.02 -10.52
C GLY A 162 2.27 -15.95 -9.28
N TYR A 163 2.72 -15.21 -8.28
CA TYR A 163 2.00 -14.99 -7.03
C TYR A 163 2.34 -13.62 -6.46
N THR A 164 1.54 -13.17 -5.50
CA THR A 164 1.83 -11.95 -4.76
C THR A 164 1.36 -12.01 -3.32
N PHE A 165 2.10 -11.32 -2.46
CA PHE A 165 1.65 -10.89 -1.16
C PHE A 165 1.34 -9.40 -1.23
N TYR A 166 0.23 -8.97 -0.63
CA TYR A 166 -0.33 -7.65 -0.86
C TYR A 166 -1.20 -7.18 0.31
N TYR A 167 -0.85 -6.00 0.85
CA TYR A 167 -1.69 -5.28 1.79
C TYR A 167 -1.65 -3.76 1.52
N SER A 168 -2.61 -3.05 2.10
CA SER A 168 -2.64 -1.58 2.05
C SER A 168 -2.79 -0.95 3.43
N ARG A 169 -2.36 0.31 3.55
CA ARG A 169 -2.90 1.27 4.53
C ARG A 169 -3.82 2.21 3.75
N THR A 170 -5.12 1.90 3.76
CA THR A 170 -6.10 2.48 2.83
C THR A 170 -6.48 3.92 3.13
N HIS A 171 -6.18 4.41 4.34
CA HIS A 171 -6.50 5.76 4.78
C HIS A 171 -5.39 6.31 5.67
N MET A 172 -4.61 7.23 5.11
CA MET A 172 -3.57 7.97 5.82
C MET A 172 -3.89 9.46 5.83
N GLU A 173 -4.07 10.03 7.03
CA GLU A 173 -4.12 11.48 7.20
C GLU A 173 -2.80 12.09 6.71
N THR A 174 -2.87 13.05 5.81
CA THR A 174 -1.69 13.62 5.14
C THR A 174 -1.63 15.12 5.35
N ASN A 175 -0.49 15.61 5.81
CA ASN A 175 -0.21 17.05 5.95
C ASN A 175 1.22 17.32 5.48
N GLY A 176 1.52 18.56 5.14
CA GLY A 176 2.88 18.94 4.78
C GLY A 176 2.90 20.15 3.88
N THR A 177 3.80 20.16 2.91
CA THR A 177 3.93 21.27 1.95
C THR A 177 4.08 20.78 0.52
N ILE A 178 3.58 21.61 -0.40
CA ILE A 178 3.98 21.58 -1.79
C ILE A 178 4.68 22.90 -2.14
N THR A 179 5.85 22.82 -2.77
CA THR A 179 6.59 23.97 -3.27
C THR A 179 6.44 24.05 -4.78
N ILE A 180 6.15 25.25 -5.31
CA ILE A 180 5.98 25.52 -6.74
C ILE A 180 6.81 26.76 -7.07
N ASP A 181 7.80 26.64 -7.96
CA ASP A 181 8.69 27.76 -8.36
C ASP A 181 9.22 28.55 -7.14
N ASP A 182 9.76 27.84 -6.14
CA ASP A 182 10.27 28.37 -4.86
C ASP A 182 9.22 28.90 -3.87
N LYS A 183 7.93 28.89 -4.21
CA LYS A 183 6.86 29.27 -3.27
C LYS A 183 6.24 28.04 -2.62
N MET A 184 6.38 28.00 -1.30
CA MET A 184 5.83 26.94 -0.45
C MET A 184 4.36 27.20 -0.10
N TYR A 185 3.54 26.15 -0.15
CA TYR A 185 2.14 26.14 0.26
C TYR A 185 1.93 24.99 1.26
N ASN A 186 1.28 25.26 2.38
CA ASN A 186 0.82 24.19 3.25
C ASN A 186 -0.28 23.39 2.55
N VAL A 187 -0.27 22.08 2.77
CA VAL A 187 -1.29 21.17 2.25
C VAL A 187 -1.81 20.25 3.35
N SER A 188 -3.06 19.85 3.18
CA SER A 188 -3.70 18.76 3.92
C SER A 188 -4.45 17.85 2.95
N GLY A 189 -4.64 16.59 3.30
CA GLY A 189 -5.24 15.62 2.39
C GLY A 189 -5.31 14.20 2.93
N THR A 190 -5.51 13.27 2.02
CA THR A 190 -5.55 11.83 2.30
C THR A 190 -4.66 11.09 1.33
N SER A 191 -4.01 10.04 1.84
CA SER A 191 -3.17 9.15 1.06
C SER A 191 -3.54 7.70 1.28
N TRP A 192 -3.16 6.89 0.32
CA TRP A 192 -3.24 5.45 0.27
C TRP A 192 -1.84 4.90 0.13
N PHE A 193 -1.52 3.84 0.86
CA PHE A 193 -0.27 3.11 0.71
C PHE A 193 -0.53 1.65 0.36
N ASP A 194 0.21 1.15 -0.63
CA ASP A 194 0.33 -0.26 -0.98
C ASP A 194 1.72 -0.80 -0.72
N HIS A 195 1.78 -2.01 -0.17
CA HIS A 195 2.98 -2.82 -0.14
C HIS A 195 2.71 -4.17 -0.79
N GLN A 196 3.44 -4.47 -1.84
CA GLN A 196 3.21 -5.67 -2.64
C GLN A 196 4.52 -6.29 -3.13
N TRP A 197 4.66 -7.61 -2.98
CA TRP A 197 5.84 -8.36 -3.39
C TRP A 197 5.49 -9.73 -3.97
N GLY A 198 6.42 -10.34 -4.70
CA GLY A 198 6.33 -11.74 -5.13
C GLY A 198 6.82 -12.01 -6.56
N GLY A 199 6.44 -13.16 -7.10
CA GLY A 199 6.74 -13.61 -8.46
C GLY A 199 5.86 -12.94 -9.52
N LEU A 200 6.02 -11.62 -9.70
CA LEU A 200 5.09 -10.77 -10.45
C LEU A 200 5.41 -10.56 -11.95
N SER A 201 6.40 -11.26 -12.49
CA SER A 201 6.88 -11.03 -13.87
C SER A 201 5.80 -11.16 -14.95
N GLN A 202 4.83 -12.05 -14.77
CA GLN A 202 3.73 -12.29 -15.70
C GLN A 202 2.78 -11.10 -15.73
N VAL A 203 2.38 -10.58 -14.56
CA VAL A 203 1.51 -9.41 -14.42
C VAL A 203 2.17 -8.18 -15.03
N SER A 204 3.46 -7.95 -14.74
CA SER A 204 4.22 -6.82 -15.30
C SER A 204 4.32 -6.84 -16.83
N ALA A 205 4.25 -8.02 -17.45
CA ALA A 205 4.37 -8.16 -18.90
C ALA A 205 3.05 -7.93 -19.65
N ILE A 206 1.90 -8.15 -19.00
CA ILE A 206 0.57 -8.08 -19.64
C ILE A 206 -0.21 -6.80 -19.31
N GLY A 207 0.13 -6.14 -18.20
CA GLY A 207 -0.52 -4.89 -17.78
C GLY A 207 -1.78 -5.11 -16.94
N TRP A 208 -2.21 -4.04 -16.28
CA TRP A 208 -3.37 -4.05 -15.40
C TRP A 208 -4.01 -2.66 -15.28
N ASP A 209 -5.27 -2.62 -14.87
CA ASP A 209 -5.93 -1.44 -14.30
C ASP A 209 -5.97 -1.60 -12.78
N TRP A 210 -5.79 -0.50 -12.06
CA TRP A 210 -5.84 -0.47 -10.59
C TRP A 210 -6.50 0.81 -10.10
N PHE A 211 -7.29 0.70 -9.04
CA PHE A 211 -8.01 1.79 -8.43
C PHE A 211 -7.90 1.68 -6.91
N ALA A 212 -7.52 2.79 -6.26
CA ALA A 212 -7.73 3.03 -4.85
C ALA A 212 -8.72 4.19 -4.68
N ILE A 213 -9.86 3.91 -4.04
CA ILE A 213 -10.96 4.86 -3.91
C ILE A 213 -11.25 5.06 -2.44
N GLN A 214 -11.18 6.29 -1.98
CA GLN A 214 -11.59 6.71 -0.64
C GLN A 214 -12.93 7.45 -0.76
N LEU A 215 -13.97 6.93 -0.11
CA LEU A 215 -15.32 7.50 -0.15
C LEU A 215 -15.57 8.45 1.03
N ASP A 216 -16.43 9.46 0.81
CA ASP A 216 -16.74 10.48 1.83
C ASP A 216 -17.37 9.93 3.12
N ASP A 217 -17.96 8.73 3.07
CA ASP A 217 -18.52 8.06 4.25
C ASP A 217 -17.50 7.21 5.01
N GLY A 218 -16.22 7.32 4.64
CA GLY A 218 -15.11 6.64 5.30
C GLY A 218 -14.94 5.19 4.88
N ARG A 219 -15.64 4.72 3.84
CA ARG A 219 -15.34 3.42 3.20
C ARG A 219 -14.25 3.56 2.17
N GLU A 220 -13.51 2.49 1.94
CA GLU A 220 -12.49 2.44 0.89
C GLU A 220 -12.68 1.24 -0.03
N ILE A 221 -12.26 1.39 -1.29
CA ILE A 221 -12.36 0.35 -2.31
C ILE A 221 -11.02 0.25 -3.03
N MET A 222 -10.43 -0.94 -3.04
CA MET A 222 -9.38 -1.31 -4.00
C MET A 222 -10.01 -2.18 -5.08
N LEU A 223 -9.77 -1.88 -6.35
CA LEU A 223 -10.15 -2.74 -7.49
C LEU A 223 -8.92 -2.92 -8.38
N PHE A 224 -8.78 -4.11 -8.95
CA PHE A 224 -7.80 -4.33 -10.00
C PHE A 224 -8.37 -5.21 -11.12
N ASN A 225 -7.77 -5.07 -12.29
CA ASN A 225 -8.05 -5.88 -13.46
C ASN A 225 -6.73 -6.19 -14.19
N VAL A 226 -6.29 -7.44 -14.14
CA VAL A 226 -5.12 -7.88 -14.91
C VAL A 226 -5.55 -8.30 -16.32
N HIS A 227 -4.88 -7.76 -17.34
CA HIS A 227 -5.25 -7.93 -18.74
C HIS A 227 -4.79 -9.29 -19.29
N VAL A 228 -5.62 -10.33 -19.19
CA VAL A 228 -5.27 -11.69 -19.68
C VAL A 228 -5.98 -12.04 -21.00
N GLY A 229 -5.57 -11.39 -22.09
CA GLY A 229 -6.03 -11.71 -23.46
C GLY A 229 -7.55 -11.56 -23.70
N GLU A 230 -8.08 -12.20 -24.75
CA GLU A 230 -9.50 -12.08 -25.16
C GLU A 230 -10.48 -12.92 -24.30
N GLU A 231 -10.01 -13.83 -23.45
CA GLU A 231 -10.85 -14.86 -22.80
C GLU A 231 -10.90 -14.84 -21.26
N GLY A 232 -10.23 -13.91 -20.57
CA GLY A 232 -10.35 -13.85 -19.11
C GLY A 232 -9.73 -12.62 -18.49
N PHE A 233 -10.42 -12.06 -17.51
CA PHE A 233 -9.87 -11.05 -16.62
C PHE A 233 -9.56 -11.75 -15.28
N HIS A 234 -8.41 -11.45 -14.67
CA HIS A 234 -8.28 -11.67 -13.23
C HIS A 234 -8.65 -10.37 -12.54
N VAL A 235 -9.91 -10.34 -12.08
CA VAL A 235 -10.55 -9.17 -11.49
C VAL A 235 -10.76 -9.45 -10.03
N GLY A 236 -10.44 -8.49 -9.20
CA GLY A 236 -10.66 -8.61 -7.77
C GLY A 236 -10.72 -7.24 -7.14
N GLY A 237 -11.12 -7.24 -5.88
CA GLY A 237 -11.11 -6.02 -5.11
C GLY A 237 -11.32 -6.27 -3.64
N THR A 238 -11.30 -5.18 -2.90
CA THR A 238 -11.53 -5.19 -1.46
C THR A 238 -12.37 -3.97 -1.11
N LEU A 239 -13.50 -4.19 -0.45
CA LEU A 239 -14.27 -3.15 0.21
C LEU A 239 -13.86 -3.12 1.67
N VAL A 240 -13.51 -1.94 2.15
CA VAL A 240 -13.13 -1.68 3.54
C VAL A 240 -14.18 -0.78 4.16
N ASP A 241 -14.69 -1.16 5.32
CA ASP A 241 -15.63 -0.31 6.06
C ASP A 241 -14.92 0.79 6.87
N ASN A 242 -15.71 1.65 7.52
CA ASN A 242 -15.19 2.78 8.29
C ASN A 242 -14.43 2.34 9.55
N GLU A 243 -14.55 1.09 9.99
CA GLU A 243 -13.77 0.50 11.08
C GLU A 243 -12.49 -0.22 10.60
N GLY A 244 -12.29 -0.37 9.28
CA GLY A 244 -11.14 -1.04 8.70
C GLY A 244 -11.34 -2.54 8.48
N TYR A 245 -12.56 -3.05 8.60
CA TYR A 245 -12.86 -4.45 8.26
C TYR A 245 -13.01 -4.60 6.75
N ALA A 246 -12.30 -5.58 6.21
CA ALA A 246 -12.16 -5.81 4.78
C ALA A 246 -12.98 -7.02 4.32
N VAL A 247 -13.69 -6.85 3.19
CA VAL A 247 -14.41 -7.92 2.50
C VAL A 247 -13.97 -7.94 1.04
N GLU A 248 -13.71 -9.14 0.54
CA GLU A 248 -13.38 -9.35 -0.86
C GLU A 248 -14.54 -8.96 -1.79
N ILE A 249 -14.23 -8.19 -2.83
CA ILE A 249 -15.12 -7.92 -3.95
C ILE A 249 -14.80 -8.94 -5.05
N LYS A 250 -15.77 -9.79 -5.37
CA LYS A 250 -15.60 -10.85 -6.36
C LYS A 250 -15.71 -10.29 -7.79
N PRO A 251 -15.07 -10.94 -8.79
CA PRO A 251 -15.14 -10.53 -10.20
C PRO A 251 -16.56 -10.18 -10.70
N ASN A 252 -17.57 -10.97 -10.31
CA ASN A 252 -18.96 -10.79 -10.77
C ASN A 252 -19.71 -9.66 -10.03
N ASN A 253 -19.06 -8.87 -9.19
CA ASN A 253 -19.68 -7.78 -8.42
C ASN A 253 -19.44 -6.41 -9.03
N PHE A 254 -18.56 -6.29 -10.02
CA PHE A 254 -18.28 -5.02 -10.71
C PHE A 254 -17.81 -5.25 -12.14
N GLU A 255 -17.76 -4.16 -12.91
CA GLU A 255 -17.23 -4.11 -14.28
C GLU A 255 -16.42 -2.82 -14.42
N ILE A 256 -15.26 -2.90 -15.08
CA ILE A 256 -14.49 -1.72 -15.49
C ILE A 256 -14.79 -1.50 -16.97
N VAL A 257 -15.36 -0.33 -17.27
CA VAL A 257 -15.75 0.06 -18.64
C VAL A 257 -14.86 1.21 -19.09
N ALA A 258 -14.34 1.11 -20.32
CA ALA A 258 -13.50 2.11 -20.96
C ALA A 258 -14.31 3.27 -21.58
#